data_AF-A0A951GEC5-F1
#
_entry.id   AF-A0A951GEC5-F1
#
_cell.length_a   1.000
_cell.length_b   1.000
_cell.length_c   1.000
_cell.angle_alpha   90.00
_cell.angle_beta   90.00
_cell.angle_gamma   90.00
#
_symmetry.space_group_name_H-M   'P 1'
#
loop_
_entity.id
_entity.type
_entity.pdbx_description
1 polymer ?
#
loop_
_entity_poly.entity_id
_entity_poly.type
_entity_poly.pdbx_seq_one_letter_code
_entity_poly.pdbx_strand_id
1 'polypeptide(L)'
;MHIVVGPVVTRDGGFGFDSWTPEKGLSRGYSYRRIEDAHYARKVEIRSCAGRSAGPAVACSTVDEFTSTLAGGTGVEGLRPGL
;
A
#
# COMPACT_ATOMS: atom_id res chain seq x y z
N MET A 1 6.21 -0.20 12.32
CA MET A 1 6.29 -0.28 10.84
C MET A 1 4.92 0.04 10.28
N HIS A 2 4.81 1.08 9.47
CA HIS A 2 3.60 1.40 8.72
C HIS A 2 3.77 0.83 7.32
N ILE A 3 2.84 0.00 6.87
CA ILE A 3 2.90 -0.61 5.53
C ILE A 3 1.63 -0.23 4.79
N VAL A 4 1.78 0.34 3.61
CA VAL A 4 0.66 0.70 2.73
C VAL A 4 0.67 -0.24 1.53
N VAL A 5 -0.43 -0.93 1.30
CA VAL A 5 -0.61 -1.83 0.15
C VAL A 5 -1.59 -1.20 -0.82
N GLY A 6 -1.12 -0.84 -2.00
CA GLY A 6 -1.91 -0.22 -3.06
C GLY A 6 -2.94 -1.19 -3.67
N PRO A 7 -3.86 -0.67 -4.48
CA PRO A 7 -4.84 -1.48 -5.17
C PRO A 7 -4.21 -2.35 -6.26
N VAL A 8 -4.94 -3.36 -6.72
CA VAL A 8 -4.61 -4.04 -7.98
C VAL A 8 -4.93 -3.07 -9.12
N VAL A 9 -3.94 -2.81 -9.96
CA VAL A 9 -4.04 -1.98 -11.16
C VAL A 9 -3.65 -2.79 -12.39
N THR A 10 -4.14 -2.36 -13.55
CA THR A 10 -3.69 -2.90 -14.83
C THR A 10 -2.32 -2.32 -15.16
N ARG A 11 -1.43 -3.16 -15.66
CA ARG A 11 -0.08 -2.81 -16.13
C ARG A 11 0.14 -3.42 -17.52
N ASP A 12 1.12 -2.89 -18.23
CA ASP A 12 1.61 -3.51 -19.46
C ASP A 12 1.94 -4.99 -19.21
N GLY A 13 1.14 -5.88 -19.80
CA GLY A 13 1.28 -7.33 -19.66
C GLY A 13 0.52 -8.00 -18.51
N GLY A 14 -0.33 -7.30 -17.75
CA GLY A 14 -1.21 -7.94 -16.76
C GLY A 14 -1.71 -7.05 -15.63
N PHE A 15 -1.74 -7.60 -14.42
CA PHE A 15 -2.28 -6.98 -13.21
C PHE A 15 -1.25 -7.03 -12.09
N GLY A 16 -1.16 -5.98 -11.29
CA GLY A 16 -0.25 -5.96 -10.14
C GLY A 16 -0.65 -4.88 -9.15
N PHE A 17 -0.01 -4.88 -7.99
CA PHE A 17 -0.19 -3.85 -6.95
C PHE A 17 1.17 -3.43 -6.46
N ASP A 18 1.27 -2.23 -5.88
CA ASP A 18 2.51 -1.78 -5.25
C ASP A 18 2.35 -1.76 -3.74
N SER A 19 3.46 -1.83 -3.03
CA SER A 19 3.50 -1.64 -1.58
C SER A 19 4.48 -0.53 -1.23
N TRP A 20 4.28 0.07 -0.07
CA TRP A 20 5.17 1.10 0.42
C TRP A 20 5.46 0.86 1.90
N THR A 21 6.72 1.03 2.27
CA THR A 21 7.16 1.07 3.66
C THR A 21 8.08 2.28 3.86
N PRO A 22 8.17 2.83 5.08
CA PRO A 22 9.08 3.95 5.35
C PRO A 22 10.55 3.58 5.15
N GLU A 23 10.91 2.30 5.32
CA GLU A 23 12.31 1.85 5.22
C GLU A 23 12.77 1.61 3.78
N LYS A 24 11.86 1.12 2.92
CA LYS A 24 12.18 0.71 1.55
C LYS A 24 11.62 1.65 0.49
N GLY A 25 10.69 2.52 0.87
CA GLY A 25 9.92 3.34 -0.06
C GLY A 25 8.96 2.50 -0.91
N LEU A 26 8.62 3.04 -2.08
CA LEU A 26 7.70 2.38 -3.01
C LEU A 26 8.36 1.13 -3.62
N SER A 27 7.78 -0.03 -3.32
CA SER A 27 8.14 -1.32 -3.88
C SER A 27 7.13 -1.72 -4.94
N ARG A 28 7.63 -1.92 -6.17
CA ARG A 28 6.80 -2.34 -7.29
C ARG A 28 6.47 -3.83 -7.19
N GLY A 29 5.19 -4.19 -7.19
CA GLY A 29 4.80 -5.60 -7.15
C GLY A 29 4.89 -6.29 -8.51
N TYR A 30 4.87 -7.62 -8.47
CA TYR A 30 4.94 -8.49 -9.65
C TYR A 30 3.70 -8.30 -10.56
N SER A 31 3.89 -8.54 -11.86
CA SER A 31 2.82 -8.50 -12.85
C SER A 31 2.27 -9.90 -13.10
N TYR A 32 1.04 -10.13 -12.68
CA TYR A 32 0.31 -11.37 -12.84
C TYR A 32 -0.52 -11.34 -14.13
N ARG A 33 -0.59 -12.48 -14.83
CA ARG A 33 -1.42 -12.56 -16.05
C ARG A 33 -2.93 -12.51 -15.77
N ARG A 34 -3.37 -13.00 -14.61
CA ARG A 34 -4.78 -13.03 -14.18
C ARG A 34 -5.01 -12.05 -13.05
N ILE A 35 -6.16 -11.40 -13.07
CA ILE A 35 -6.54 -10.43 -12.04
C ILE A 35 -6.80 -11.14 -10.70
N GLU A 36 -7.34 -12.37 -10.72
CA GLU A 36 -7.57 -13.17 -9.52
C GLU A 36 -6.25 -13.52 -8.80
N ASP A 37 -5.20 -13.83 -9.55
CA ASP A 37 -3.88 -14.13 -8.99
C ASP A 37 -3.28 -12.90 -8.30
N ALA A 38 -3.42 -11.71 -8.91
CA ALA A 38 -3.01 -10.45 -8.32
C ALA A 38 -3.79 -10.13 -7.04
N HIS A 39 -5.10 -10.38 -7.02
CA HIS A 39 -5.92 -10.21 -5.82
C HIS A 39 -5.54 -11.19 -4.72
N TYR A 40 -5.29 -12.46 -5.07
CA TYR A 40 -4.85 -13.47 -4.12
C TYR A 40 -3.51 -13.08 -3.49
N ALA A 41 -2.52 -12.72 -4.30
CA ALA A 41 -1.21 -12.27 -3.84
C ALA A 41 -1.32 -11.03 -2.94
N ARG A 42 -2.15 -10.04 -3.32
CA ARG A 42 -2.41 -8.85 -2.50
C ARG A 42 -3.01 -9.21 -1.14
N LYS A 43 -3.96 -10.14 -1.11
CA LYS A 43 -4.60 -10.60 0.13
C LYS A 43 -3.59 -11.28 1.07
N VAL A 44 -2.68 -12.08 0.49
CA VAL A 44 -1.58 -12.70 1.25
C VAL A 44 -0.66 -11.62 1.81
N GLU A 45 -0.25 -10.64 0.99
CA GLU A 45 0.62 -9.54 1.42
C GLU A 45 0.01 -8.75 2.59
N ILE A 46 -1.26 -8.35 2.49
CA ILE A 46 -1.97 -7.63 3.56
C ILE A 46 -1.98 -8.44 4.86
N ARG A 47 -2.29 -9.74 4.77
CA ARG A 47 -2.29 -10.64 5.94
C ARG A 47 -0.88 -10.80 6.52
N SER A 48 0.13 -10.94 5.68
CA SER A 48 1.52 -11.04 6.11
C SER A 48 1.99 -9.76 6.80
N CYS A 49 1.60 -8.58 6.30
CA CYS A 49 1.89 -7.30 6.93
C CYS A 49 1.23 -7.19 8.32
N ALA A 50 -0.02 -7.60 8.43
CA ALA A 50 -0.74 -7.62 9.71
C ALA A 50 -0.10 -8.57 10.75
N GLY A 51 0.47 -9.70 10.30
CA GLY A 51 1.14 -10.65 11.19
C GLY A 51 2.59 -10.30 11.53
N ARG A 52 3.27 -9.52 10.68
CA ARG A 52 4.72 -9.24 10.79
C ARG A 52 5.03 -7.87 11.39
N SER A 53 4.07 -6.95 11.45
CA SER A 53 4.29 -5.58 11.93
C SER A 53 3.55 -5.28 13.24
N ALA A 54 4.23 -4.59 14.16
CA ALA A 54 3.63 -4.02 15.37
C ALA A 54 2.89 -2.69 15.10
N GLY A 55 2.49 -2.45 13.84
CA GLY A 55 1.86 -1.20 13.40
C GLY A 55 0.74 -1.46 12.39
N PRO A 56 -0.09 -0.44 12.10
CA PRO A 56 -1.21 -0.60 11.19
C PRO A 56 -0.73 -0.85 9.75
N ALA A 57 -1.25 -1.90 9.14
CA ALA A 57 -1.18 -2.13 7.70
C ALA A 57 -2.43 -1.53 7.04
N VAL A 58 -2.23 -0.62 6.09
CA VAL A 58 -3.30 0.06 5.35
C VAL A 58 -3.44 -0.57 3.98
N ALA A 59 -4.64 -1.04 3.65
CA ALA A 59 -4.94 -1.68 2.39
C ALA A 59 -5.82 -0.76 1.54
N CYS A 60 -5.21 -0.06 0.58
CA CYS A 60 -5.91 0.93 -0.24
C CYS A 60 -6.70 0.28 -1.39
N SER A 61 -7.97 0.64 -1.54
CA SER A 61 -8.85 0.10 -2.58
C SER A 61 -8.75 0.87 -3.90
N THR A 62 -8.28 2.11 -3.86
CA THR A 62 -8.08 2.96 -5.04
C THR A 62 -6.68 3.55 -5.09
N VAL A 63 -6.28 4.01 -6.28
CA VAL A 63 -4.97 4.66 -6.47
C VAL A 63 -4.95 5.99 -5.71
N ASP A 64 -6.07 6.71 -5.70
CA ASP A 64 -6.24 7.95 -4.96
C ASP A 64 -6.03 7.77 -3.45
N GLU A 65 -6.64 6.73 -2.86
CA GLU A 65 -6.45 6.39 -1.45
C GLU A 65 -4.98 6.04 -1.17
N PHE A 66 -4.34 5.31 -2.09
CA PHE A 66 -2.93 4.96 -1.98
C PHE A 66 -2.05 6.20 -2.00
N THR A 67 -2.21 7.07 -2.99
CA THR A 67 -1.42 8.32 -3.11
C THR A 67 -1.67 9.27 -1.95
N SER A 68 -2.92 9.42 -1.51
CA SER A 68 -3.27 10.24 -0.34
C SER A 68 -2.64 9.73 0.95
N THR A 69 -2.62 8.40 1.14
CA THR A 69 -1.97 7.77 2.30
C THR A 69 -0.45 7.96 2.27
N LEU A 70 0.17 7.91 1.09
CA LEU A 70 1.60 8.19 0.93
C LEU A 70 1.93 9.66 1.21
N ALA A 71 1.11 10.59 0.73
CA ALA A 71 1.29 12.02 0.93
C ALA A 71 1.08 12.43 2.40
N GLY A 72 0.07 11.86 3.07
CA GLY A 72 -0.21 12.10 4.49
C GLY A 72 0.80 11.44 5.43
N GLY A 73 1.54 10.43 4.97
CA GLY A 73 2.62 9.76 5.72
C GLY A 73 3.92 10.55 5.80
N THR A 74 4.10 11.55 4.92
CA THR A 74 5.24 12.48 4.93
C THR A 74 4.79 13.88 5.34
N GLY A 75 4.50 14.05 6.63
CA GLY A 75 4.36 15.37 7.26
C GLY A 75 2.93 15.71 7.67
N VAL A 76 2.68 15.58 8.98
CA VAL A 76 2.13 16.65 9.84
C VAL A 76 2.46 16.30 11.30
N GLU A 77 3.70 16.58 11.70
CA GLU A 77 3.92 17.09 13.05
C GLU A 77 3.52 18.58 13.01
N GLY A 78 2.63 18.99 13.91
CA GLY A 78 2.48 20.39 14.30
C GLY A 78 1.63 21.30 13.41
N LEU A 79 0.32 21.31 13.65
CA LEU A 79 -0.39 22.58 13.85
C LEU A 79 -1.65 22.36 14.69
N ARG A 80 -1.47 22.53 15.99
CA ARG A 80 -2.56 22.92 16.89
C ARG A 80 -3.09 24.27 16.42
N PRO A 81 -4.40 24.48 16.24
CA PRO A 81 -4.97 25.78 16.43
C PRO A 81 -5.20 25.94 17.94
N GLY A 82 -4.28 26.66 18.58
CA GLY A 82 -4.57 27.33 19.85
C GLY A 82 -5.08 28.72 19.54
N LEU A 83 -6.39 28.91 19.70
CA LEU A 83 -7.10 30.05 20.31
C LEU A 83 -8.59 29.93 19.98
#